data_AF-A0A667H206-F1
#
_entry.id   AF-A0A667H206-F1
#
_cell.length_a   1.000
_cell.length_b   1.000
_cell.length_c   1.000
_cell.angle_alpha   90.00
_cell.angle_beta   90.00
_cell.angle_gamma   90.00
#
_symmetry.space_group_name_H-M   'P 1'
#
loop_
_entity.id
_entity.type
_entity.pdbx_description
1 polymer ?
#
loop_
_entity_poly.entity_id
_entity_poly.type
_entity_poly.pdbx_seq_one_letter_code
_entity_poly.pdbx_strand_id
1 'polypeptide(L)'
;MIILKMVDLNGVDLGLISWFAIHPVSMNNTNHLVNSDNMGYASYLFEQEKNKGYLPGQGPYVAAFASSNLGDVSPNILGPHCVNTGDSCDNANSSCPIGGGEVAEVIFVGANPKNSAENQTHQTFLTVEKYEATSATWRIVHNDASWETRFYWHKGLLGHSNATIQWHIPGTAQPGIYRMRYFGHHRKQDFLKPAVILPFESTSSAFEVVTS
;
A
#
# COMPACT_ATOMS: atom_id res chain seq x y z
N MET A 1 -7.11 12.81 2.51
CA MET A 1 -6.27 13.84 3.15
C MET A 1 -7.19 14.81 3.84
N ILE A 2 -7.06 14.94 5.16
CA ILE A 2 -7.84 15.88 5.98
C ILE A 2 -6.89 16.99 6.41
N ILE A 3 -7.36 18.24 6.35
CA ILE A 3 -6.61 19.42 6.80
C ILE A 3 -7.48 20.17 7.80
N LEU A 4 -6.97 20.38 9.00
CA LEU A 4 -7.54 21.30 9.98
C LEU A 4 -6.84 22.64 9.82
N LYS A 5 -7.59 23.67 9.47
CA LYS A 5 -7.10 25.05 9.37
C LYS A 5 -7.49 25.82 10.63
N MET A 6 -6.52 26.47 11.26
CA MET A 6 -6.72 27.33 12.42
C MET A 6 -6.72 28.79 11.96
N VAL A 7 -7.75 29.53 12.38
CA VAL A 7 -7.92 30.96 12.07
C VAL A 7 -8.31 31.71 13.34
N ASP A 8 -7.88 32.97 13.47
CA ASP A 8 -8.26 33.82 14.58
C ASP A 8 -9.69 34.40 14.39
N LEU A 9 -10.16 35.18 15.38
CA LEU A 9 -11.47 35.85 15.33
C LEU A 9 -11.59 36.88 14.20
N ASN A 10 -10.47 37.32 13.62
CA ASN A 10 -10.41 38.28 12.52
C ASN A 10 -10.27 37.56 11.15
N GLY A 11 -10.22 36.23 11.13
CA GLY A 11 -10.04 35.43 9.92
C GLY A 11 -8.59 35.33 9.43
N VAL A 12 -7.61 35.71 10.26
CA VAL A 12 -6.18 35.56 9.97
C VAL A 12 -5.77 34.11 10.20
N ASP A 13 -5.04 33.56 9.24
CA ASP A 13 -4.51 32.21 9.29
C ASP A 13 -3.47 32.06 10.43
N LEU A 14 -3.76 31.19 11.40
CA LEU A 14 -2.88 30.88 12.54
C LEU A 14 -2.06 29.60 12.33
N GLY A 15 -2.56 28.68 11.52
CA GLY A 15 -1.85 27.44 11.28
C GLY A 15 -2.65 26.36 10.56
N LEU A 16 -2.01 25.21 10.36
CA LEU A 16 -2.66 24.01 9.86
C LEU A 16 -2.16 22.75 10.54
N ILE A 17 -3.00 21.71 10.49
CA ILE A 17 -2.60 20.32 10.69
C ILE A 17 -3.07 19.52 9.49
N SER A 18 -2.17 18.79 8.83
CA SER A 18 -2.49 17.86 7.74
C SER A 18 -2.19 16.44 8.16
N TRP A 19 -3.12 15.51 7.92
CA TRP A 19 -2.96 14.09 8.27
C TRP A 19 -2.72 13.17 7.07
N PHE A 20 -1.82 12.19 7.25
CA PHE A 20 -1.43 11.20 6.24
C PHE A 20 -1.42 9.77 6.81
N ALA A 21 -1.79 8.79 5.99
CA ALA A 21 -1.91 7.38 6.39
C ALA A 21 -0.62 6.56 6.20
N ILE A 22 0.53 7.23 6.03
CA ILE A 22 1.83 6.59 5.78
C ILE A 22 2.82 7.08 6.82
N HIS A 23 3.67 6.19 7.34
CA HIS A 23 4.83 6.52 8.15
C HIS A 23 5.99 6.92 7.22
N PRO A 24 6.33 8.21 7.07
CA PRO A 24 7.26 8.65 6.01
C PRO A 24 8.70 8.71 6.51
N VAL A 25 9.12 7.79 7.38
CA VAL A 25 10.45 7.84 7.98
C VAL A 25 11.49 7.50 6.91
N SER A 26 12.39 8.45 6.65
CA SER A 26 13.54 8.25 5.74
C SER A 26 14.86 7.90 6.44
N MET A 27 14.84 7.66 7.76
CA MET A 27 16.02 7.37 8.57
C MET A 27 16.06 5.90 8.99
N ASN A 28 17.24 5.26 9.01
CA ASN A 28 17.34 3.96 9.65
C ASN A 28 17.30 4.04 11.18
N ASN A 29 17.15 2.87 11.78
CA ASN A 29 17.21 2.64 13.21
C ASN A 29 18.61 2.85 13.85
N THR A 30 19.69 3.00 13.07
CA THR A 30 21.03 3.29 13.60
C THR A 30 21.33 4.78 13.71
N ASN A 31 20.43 5.66 13.23
CA ASN A 31 20.58 7.08 13.46
C ASN A 31 20.28 7.42 14.93
N HIS A 32 21.30 7.88 15.65
CA HIS A 32 21.18 8.31 17.06
C HIS A 32 21.03 9.84 17.20
N LEU A 33 20.99 10.58 16.10
CA LEU A 33 20.84 12.03 16.09
C LEU A 33 19.37 12.43 15.93
N VAL A 34 18.97 13.49 16.62
CA VAL A 34 17.64 14.10 16.47
C VAL A 34 17.52 14.67 15.06
N ASN A 35 16.51 14.21 14.31
CA ASN A 35 16.18 14.79 13.01
C ASN A 35 14.70 15.18 12.94
N SER A 36 14.41 16.18 12.11
CA SER A 36 13.07 16.41 11.60
C SER A 36 12.92 15.49 10.39
N ASP A 37 12.21 14.37 10.55
CA ASP A 37 11.83 13.52 9.42
C ASP A 37 11.08 14.33 8.33
N ASN A 38 10.71 13.69 7.22
CA ASN A 38 10.00 14.32 6.10
C ASN A 38 8.80 15.18 6.55
N MET A 39 8.09 14.78 7.62
CA MET A 39 7.00 15.57 8.21
C MET A 39 7.48 16.89 8.84
N GLY A 40 8.58 16.85 9.60
CA GLY A 40 9.14 18.04 10.23
C GLY A 40 9.77 18.98 9.20
N TYR A 41 10.41 18.44 8.16
CA TYR A 41 10.93 19.24 7.06
C TYR A 41 9.81 19.90 6.24
N ALA A 42 8.71 19.18 5.97
CA ALA A 42 7.53 19.74 5.33
C ALA A 42 6.90 20.86 6.17
N SER A 43 6.79 20.65 7.49
CA SER A 43 6.30 21.67 8.44
C SER A 43 7.17 22.93 8.38
N TYR A 44 8.49 22.77 8.45
CA TYR A 44 9.46 23.86 8.36
C TYR A 44 9.34 24.66 7.06
N LEU A 45 9.30 23.99 5.91
CA LEU A 45 9.18 24.67 4.60
C LEU A 45 7.87 25.43 4.48
N PHE A 46 6.77 24.86 4.95
CA PHE A 46 5.47 25.52 4.91
C PHE A 46 5.42 26.74 5.84
N GLU A 47 5.98 26.63 7.04
CA GLU A 47 6.12 27.75 7.96
C GLU A 47 7.02 28.85 7.39
N GLN A 48 8.10 28.52 6.69
CA GLN A 48 8.91 29.53 5.99
C GLN A 48 8.12 30.29 4.93
N GLU A 49 7.24 29.60 4.19
CA GLU A 49 6.40 30.24 3.18
C GLU A 49 5.39 31.21 3.80
N LYS A 50 4.82 30.87 4.96
CA LYS A 50 3.80 31.66 5.66
C LYS A 50 4.38 32.75 6.56
N ASN A 51 5.53 32.49 7.18
CA ASN A 51 6.22 33.39 8.10
C ASN A 51 7.39 34.12 7.41
N LYS A 52 7.15 34.68 6.23
CA LYS A 52 8.20 35.43 5.50
C LYS A 52 8.77 36.55 6.38
N GLY A 53 10.10 36.57 6.51
CA GLY A 53 10.81 37.57 7.32
C GLY A 53 11.00 37.19 8.78
N TYR A 54 10.44 36.07 9.25
CA TYR A 54 10.74 35.52 10.57
C TYR A 54 11.81 34.45 10.49
N LEU A 55 12.56 34.27 11.58
CA LEU A 55 13.40 33.10 11.76
C LEU A 55 12.52 31.86 12.04
N PRO A 56 12.98 30.65 11.69
CA PRO A 56 12.27 29.42 12.01
C PRO A 56 11.86 29.33 13.49
N GLY A 57 10.61 28.95 13.75
CA GLY A 57 10.04 28.84 15.10
C GLY A 57 9.70 30.17 15.79
N GLN A 58 9.90 31.32 15.15
CA GLN A 58 9.57 32.64 15.71
C GLN A 58 8.36 33.30 15.04
N GLY A 59 7.85 32.71 13.95
CA GLY A 59 6.71 33.24 13.22
C GLY A 59 5.37 32.90 13.89
N PRO A 60 4.31 33.68 13.62
CA PRO A 60 2.99 33.47 14.21
C PRO A 60 2.21 32.28 13.62
N TYR A 61 2.58 31.80 12.42
CA TYR A 61 1.92 30.67 11.77
C TYR A 61 2.60 29.34 12.14
N VAL A 62 1.81 28.32 12.51
CA VAL A 62 2.31 26.97 12.82
C VAL A 62 1.79 25.95 11.82
N ALA A 63 2.66 25.10 11.27
CA ALA A 63 2.28 24.00 10.41
C ALA A 63 2.63 22.66 11.06
N ALA A 64 1.69 21.71 11.03
CA ALA A 64 1.93 20.35 11.49
C ALA A 64 1.52 19.33 10.42
N PHE A 65 2.40 18.35 10.20
CA PHE A 65 2.17 17.22 9.32
C PHE A 65 2.13 15.97 10.20
N ALA A 66 0.93 15.46 10.45
CA ALA A 66 0.65 14.42 11.43
C ALA A 66 0.34 13.08 10.76
N SER A 67 0.67 12.00 11.46
CA SER A 67 0.26 10.65 11.04
C SER A 67 -1.16 10.35 11.52
N SER A 68 -2.00 9.74 10.69
CA SER A 68 -3.32 9.22 11.08
C SER A 68 -3.25 7.73 11.44
N ASN A 69 -3.82 6.87 10.60
CA ASN A 69 -3.76 5.42 10.64
C ASN A 69 -2.57 4.96 9.80
N LEU A 70 -1.36 5.21 10.29
CA LEU A 70 -0.13 4.86 9.57
C LEU A 70 0.01 3.34 9.37
N GLY A 71 0.28 2.92 8.13
CA GLY A 71 1.03 1.69 7.88
C GLY A 71 2.52 1.95 8.10
N ASP A 72 3.23 1.00 8.72
CA ASP A 72 4.68 1.12 8.85
C ASP A 72 5.36 0.87 7.51
N VAL A 73 6.21 1.79 7.10
CA VAL A 73 6.97 1.70 5.86
C VAL A 73 8.43 1.85 6.25
N SER A 74 9.19 0.76 6.14
CA SER A 74 10.63 0.80 6.38
C SER A 74 11.29 1.68 5.31
N PRO A 75 12.16 2.64 5.68
CA PRO A 75 12.83 3.53 4.75
C PRO A 75 13.67 2.81 3.69
N ASN A 76 13.95 1.52 3.90
CA ASN A 76 14.82 0.67 3.11
C ASN A 76 16.10 1.39 2.62
N ILE A 77 16.82 2.05 3.54
CA ILE A 77 17.99 2.86 3.17
C ILE A 77 19.19 2.01 2.69
N LEU A 78 19.18 0.71 2.93
CA LEU A 78 20.26 -0.20 2.54
C LEU A 78 20.13 -0.63 1.07
N GLY A 79 19.09 -0.17 0.38
CA GLY A 79 18.73 -0.65 -0.95
C GLY A 79 17.86 -1.90 -0.88
N PRO A 80 17.32 -2.37 -2.02
CA PRO A 80 16.53 -3.58 -2.05
C PRO A 80 17.39 -4.77 -1.63
N HIS A 81 16.92 -5.54 -0.66
CA HIS A 81 17.55 -6.78 -0.24
C HIS A 81 16.60 -7.96 -0.48
N CYS A 82 17.21 -9.09 -0.79
CA CYS A 82 16.51 -10.33 -0.98
C CYS A 82 15.94 -10.81 0.35
N VAL A 83 14.61 -10.90 0.45
CA VAL A 83 13.91 -11.33 1.67
C VAL A 83 14.42 -12.69 2.19
N ASN A 84 14.90 -13.55 1.28
CA ASN A 84 15.30 -14.92 1.61
C ASN A 84 16.79 -15.07 1.94
N THR A 85 17.67 -14.24 1.36
CA THR A 85 19.13 -14.38 1.53
C THR A 85 19.78 -13.21 2.26
N GLY A 86 19.12 -12.05 2.32
CA GLY A 86 19.69 -10.80 2.83
C GLY A 86 20.67 -10.12 1.87
N ASP A 87 20.96 -10.72 0.71
CA ASP A 87 21.86 -10.13 -0.28
C ASP A 87 21.25 -8.88 -0.91
N SER A 88 22.10 -7.95 -1.36
CA SER A 88 21.64 -6.80 -2.17
C SER A 88 21.00 -7.31 -3.46
N CYS A 89 19.78 -6.86 -3.75
CA CYS A 89 19.15 -7.05 -5.04
C CYS A 89 19.80 -6.14 -6.09
N ASP A 90 19.66 -6.52 -7.36
CA ASP A 90 19.89 -5.58 -8.45
C ASP A 90 18.77 -4.53 -8.46
N ASN A 91 19.08 -3.27 -8.14
CA ASN A 91 18.12 -2.16 -8.16
C ASN A 91 17.46 -1.95 -9.54
N ALA A 92 18.21 -2.18 -10.62
CA ALA A 92 17.70 -1.93 -11.96
C ALA A 92 16.65 -2.96 -12.38
N ASN A 93 16.82 -4.22 -11.94
CA ASN A 93 15.97 -5.35 -12.34
C ASN A 93 15.11 -5.93 -11.20
N SER A 94 15.27 -5.41 -9.98
CA SER A 94 14.57 -5.85 -8.75
C SER A 94 14.62 -7.37 -8.51
N SER A 95 15.74 -8.02 -8.86
CA SER A 95 15.88 -9.48 -8.82
C SER A 95 16.92 -9.96 -7.81
N CYS A 96 16.72 -11.20 -7.32
CA CYS A 96 17.55 -11.87 -6.32
C CYS A 96 18.33 -13.05 -6.93
N PRO A 97 19.63 -13.25 -6.58
CA PRO A 97 20.45 -14.24 -7.24
C PRO A 97 20.11 -15.71 -6.91
N ILE A 98 19.58 -16.05 -5.71
CA ILE A 98 19.35 -17.44 -5.27
C ILE A 98 18.15 -17.56 -4.27
N GLY A 99 17.30 -18.59 -4.44
CA GLY A 99 16.61 -19.30 -3.33
C GLY A 99 15.42 -18.62 -2.65
N GLY A 100 14.50 -18.01 -3.40
CA GLY A 100 13.21 -17.63 -2.80
C GLY A 100 12.28 -18.82 -2.62
N GLY A 101 11.51 -18.82 -1.52
CA GLY A 101 10.30 -19.64 -1.47
C GLY A 101 9.51 -19.42 -2.76
N GLU A 102 8.95 -20.50 -3.32
CA GLU A 102 8.27 -20.43 -4.60
C GLU A 102 7.19 -19.35 -4.56
N VAL A 103 7.19 -18.47 -5.55
CA VAL A 103 6.21 -17.38 -5.64
C VAL A 103 5.14 -17.84 -6.60
N ALA A 104 3.93 -18.04 -6.09
CA ALA A 104 2.76 -18.23 -6.94
C ALA A 104 2.29 -16.84 -7.39
N GLU A 105 2.36 -16.59 -8.71
CA GLU A 105 1.89 -15.34 -9.31
C GLU A 105 0.67 -15.58 -10.20
N VAL A 106 -0.35 -14.75 -10.05
CA VAL A 106 -1.51 -14.72 -10.95
C VAL A 106 -1.81 -13.28 -11.37
N ILE A 107 -2.05 -13.10 -12.66
CA ILE A 107 -2.41 -11.82 -13.26
C ILE A 107 -3.87 -11.86 -13.68
N PHE A 108 -4.65 -10.92 -13.18
CA PHE A 108 -6.04 -10.70 -13.55
C PHE A 108 -6.19 -9.42 -14.37
N VAL A 109 -7.22 -9.36 -15.22
CA VAL A 109 -7.71 -8.08 -15.72
C VAL A 109 -8.28 -7.31 -14.55
N GLY A 110 -7.70 -6.14 -14.29
CA GLY A 110 -7.99 -5.30 -13.14
C GLY A 110 -8.73 -4.03 -13.51
N ALA A 111 -9.22 -3.34 -12.48
CA ALA A 111 -9.69 -1.97 -12.54
C ALA A 111 -8.92 -1.14 -11.52
N ASN A 112 -9.00 0.19 -11.62
CA ASN A 112 -8.27 1.07 -10.72
C ASN A 112 -8.68 0.84 -9.24
N PRO A 113 -7.74 0.49 -8.33
CA PRO A 113 -8.04 0.19 -6.92
C PRO A 113 -8.72 1.34 -6.18
N LYS A 114 -8.54 2.59 -6.65
CA LYS A 114 -9.22 3.77 -6.08
C LYS A 114 -10.74 3.63 -6.05
N ASN A 115 -11.32 2.89 -7.00
CA ASN A 115 -12.76 2.69 -7.08
C ASN A 115 -13.27 1.89 -5.87
N SER A 116 -12.44 1.03 -5.26
CA SER A 116 -12.79 0.27 -4.05
C SER A 116 -12.77 1.13 -2.78
N ALA A 117 -11.95 2.20 -2.74
CA ALA A 117 -11.87 3.09 -1.57
C ALA A 117 -13.17 3.90 -1.37
N GLU A 118 -13.88 4.20 -2.46
CA GLU A 118 -15.13 4.96 -2.44
C GLU A 118 -16.32 4.14 -1.92
N ASN A 119 -16.26 2.80 -2.04
CA ASN A 119 -17.42 1.95 -1.79
C ASN A 119 -17.42 1.22 -0.43
N GLN A 120 -16.39 1.39 0.43
CA GLN A 120 -16.25 0.89 1.83
C GLN A 120 -16.68 -0.57 2.15
N THR A 121 -17.06 -1.38 1.17
CA THR A 121 -17.71 -2.68 1.36
C THR A 121 -16.75 -3.86 1.31
N HIS A 122 -15.51 -3.66 0.85
CA HIS A 122 -14.53 -4.72 0.69
C HIS A 122 -13.43 -4.62 1.76
N GLN A 123 -13.23 -5.73 2.47
CA GLN A 123 -12.21 -5.85 3.51
C GLN A 123 -10.82 -6.18 2.93
N THR A 124 -10.74 -6.66 1.68
CA THR A 124 -9.49 -7.09 1.05
C THR A 124 -9.57 -7.06 -0.48
N PHE A 125 -8.43 -6.85 -1.15
CA PHE A 125 -8.26 -6.96 -2.61
C PHE A 125 -7.94 -8.37 -3.07
N LEU A 126 -7.41 -9.24 -2.19
CA LEU A 126 -7.03 -10.60 -2.56
C LEU A 126 -7.24 -11.58 -1.42
N THR A 127 -7.45 -12.85 -1.78
CA THR A 127 -7.33 -13.96 -0.82
C THR A 127 -6.57 -15.12 -1.43
N VAL A 128 -5.70 -15.74 -0.63
CA VAL A 128 -5.20 -17.09 -0.89
C VAL A 128 -6.10 -18.05 -0.12
N GLU A 129 -6.69 -19.02 -0.83
CA GLU A 129 -7.61 -19.99 -0.25
C GLU A 129 -7.05 -21.41 -0.41
N LYS A 130 -7.13 -22.21 0.66
CA LYS A 130 -6.79 -23.65 0.67
C LYS A 130 -8.07 -24.47 0.57
N TYR A 131 -8.07 -25.52 -0.25
CA TYR A 131 -9.18 -26.45 -0.36
C TYR A 131 -9.16 -27.46 0.80
N GLU A 132 -10.27 -27.56 1.52
CA GLU A 132 -10.48 -28.53 2.59
C GLU A 132 -11.34 -29.69 2.06
N ALA A 133 -10.70 -30.83 1.81
CA ALA A 133 -11.36 -31.99 1.18
C ALA A 133 -12.45 -32.62 2.07
N THR A 134 -12.34 -32.50 3.39
CA THR A 134 -13.30 -33.07 4.35
C THR A 134 -14.66 -32.39 4.30
N SER A 135 -14.68 -31.07 4.11
CA SER A 135 -15.90 -30.25 4.02
C SER A 135 -16.25 -29.84 2.59
N ALA A 136 -15.38 -30.14 1.61
CA ALA A 136 -15.48 -29.68 0.23
C ALA A 136 -15.59 -28.15 0.11
N THR A 137 -14.92 -27.40 0.99
CA THR A 137 -14.97 -25.93 1.05
C THR A 137 -13.59 -25.30 0.87
N TRP A 138 -13.56 -24.07 0.37
CA TRP A 138 -12.36 -23.25 0.33
C TRP A 138 -12.26 -22.41 1.61
N ARG A 139 -11.10 -22.47 2.26
CA ARG A 139 -10.79 -21.70 3.47
C ARG A 139 -9.76 -20.62 3.15
N ILE A 140 -10.05 -19.37 3.50
CA ILE A 140 -9.09 -18.27 3.37
C ILE A 140 -7.93 -18.51 4.36
N VAL A 141 -6.72 -18.54 3.84
CA VAL A 141 -5.48 -18.70 4.63
C VAL A 141 -4.62 -17.44 4.63
N HIS A 142 -4.69 -16.62 3.57
CA HIS A 142 -4.06 -15.30 3.51
C HIS A 142 -4.97 -14.29 2.81
N ASN A 143 -4.78 -13.02 3.12
CA ASN A 143 -5.42 -11.87 2.51
C ASN A 143 -4.38 -10.76 2.22
N ASP A 144 -4.78 -9.63 1.65
CA ASP A 144 -3.86 -8.50 1.36
C ASP A 144 -3.19 -7.83 2.58
N ALA A 145 -3.60 -8.18 3.81
CA ALA A 145 -2.91 -7.78 5.04
C ALA A 145 -1.82 -8.78 5.47
N SER A 146 -1.72 -9.93 4.80
CA SER A 146 -0.74 -10.96 5.12
C SER A 146 0.62 -10.63 4.50
N TRP A 147 1.69 -10.74 5.29
CA TRP A 147 3.08 -10.42 4.88
C TRP A 147 3.56 -11.24 3.68
N GLU A 148 3.00 -12.44 3.50
CA GLU A 148 3.31 -13.38 2.42
C GLU A 148 2.69 -12.96 1.09
N THR A 149 1.76 -12.00 1.07
CA THR A 149 1.03 -11.62 -0.13
C THR A 149 1.42 -10.24 -0.62
N ARG A 150 1.36 -10.06 -1.95
CA ARG A 150 1.61 -8.76 -2.58
C ARG A 150 0.55 -8.51 -3.63
N PHE A 151 0.11 -7.27 -3.69
CA PHE A 151 -0.84 -6.78 -4.68
C PHE A 151 -0.21 -5.66 -5.50
N TYR A 152 -0.07 -5.89 -6.80
CA TYR A 152 0.42 -4.90 -7.73
C TYR A 152 -0.67 -4.55 -8.72
N TRP A 153 -0.86 -3.26 -8.96
CA TRP A 153 -1.77 -2.77 -9.99
C TRP A 153 -0.98 -2.06 -11.09
N HIS A 154 -1.20 -2.49 -12.33
CA HIS A 154 -0.54 -1.94 -13.50
C HIS A 154 -1.56 -1.32 -14.44
N LYS A 155 -1.41 -0.01 -14.68
CA LYS A 155 -2.24 0.71 -15.65
C LYS A 155 -1.80 0.38 -17.09
N GLY A 156 -2.75 -0.05 -17.91
CA GLY A 156 -2.57 -0.24 -19.35
C GLY A 156 -3.07 0.95 -20.18
N LEU A 157 -3.12 0.75 -21.49
CA LEU A 157 -3.63 1.73 -22.46
C LEU A 157 -5.16 1.69 -22.53
N LEU A 158 -5.77 2.82 -22.90
CA LEU A 158 -7.21 2.93 -23.19
C LEU A 158 -8.13 2.45 -22.06
N GLY A 159 -7.72 2.62 -20.80
CA GLY A 159 -8.54 2.26 -19.64
C GLY A 159 -8.42 0.79 -19.20
N HIS A 160 -7.61 -0.02 -19.86
CA HIS A 160 -7.26 -1.35 -19.40
C HIS A 160 -6.31 -1.25 -18.20
N SER A 161 -6.35 -2.25 -17.32
CA SER A 161 -5.35 -2.43 -16.27
C SER A 161 -5.27 -3.89 -15.88
N ASN A 162 -4.15 -4.28 -15.29
CA ASN A 162 -3.93 -5.61 -14.74
C ASN A 162 -3.73 -5.51 -13.23
N ALA A 163 -4.14 -6.55 -12.51
CA ALA A 163 -3.86 -6.75 -11.10
C ALA A 163 -3.03 -8.03 -10.96
N THR A 164 -1.80 -7.90 -10.48
CA THR A 164 -0.91 -9.02 -10.20
C THR A 164 -0.97 -9.32 -8.71
N ILE A 165 -1.31 -10.56 -8.38
CA ILE A 165 -1.27 -11.08 -7.01
C ILE A 165 -0.10 -12.05 -6.93
N GLN A 166 0.77 -11.83 -5.95
CA GLN A 166 1.83 -12.77 -5.61
C GLN A 166 1.57 -13.33 -4.22
N TRP A 167 1.73 -14.64 -4.09
CA TRP A 167 1.85 -15.33 -2.81
C TRP A 167 3.25 -15.91 -2.70
N HIS A 168 4.02 -15.38 -1.76
CA HIS A 168 5.32 -15.89 -1.35
C HIS A 168 5.08 -17.08 -0.43
N ILE A 169 5.12 -18.29 -0.99
CA ILE A 169 4.78 -19.50 -0.25
C ILE A 169 5.82 -19.69 0.86
N PRO A 170 5.43 -19.55 2.14
CA PRO A 170 6.38 -19.73 3.24
C PRO A 170 6.77 -21.20 3.34
N GLY A 171 7.98 -21.50 3.82
CA GLY A 171 8.42 -22.88 4.05
C GLY A 171 7.56 -23.66 5.06
N THR A 172 6.72 -22.98 5.83
CA THR A 172 5.74 -23.56 6.76
C THR A 172 4.37 -23.81 6.14
N ALA A 173 4.18 -23.51 4.84
CA ALA A 173 2.91 -23.75 4.15
C ALA A 173 2.59 -25.25 4.14
N GLN A 174 1.36 -25.60 4.49
CA GLN A 174 0.92 -26.98 4.43
C GLN A 174 0.74 -27.42 2.97
N PRO A 175 1.15 -28.63 2.59
CA PRO A 175 0.79 -29.18 1.29
C PRO A 175 -0.72 -29.18 1.05
N GLY A 176 -1.10 -29.01 -0.20
CA GLY A 176 -2.50 -29.08 -0.61
C GLY A 176 -2.82 -28.23 -1.83
N ILE A 177 -4.11 -28.13 -2.12
CA ILE A 177 -4.62 -27.39 -3.28
C ILE A 177 -5.01 -25.98 -2.84
N TYR A 178 -4.50 -24.99 -3.56
CA TYR A 178 -4.71 -23.58 -3.31
C TYR A 178 -5.30 -22.88 -4.53
N ARG A 179 -5.92 -21.71 -4.31
CA ARG A 179 -6.29 -20.78 -5.36
C ARG A 179 -6.17 -19.34 -4.85
N MET A 180 -6.03 -18.41 -5.77
CA MET A 180 -6.04 -16.99 -5.48
C MET A 180 -7.31 -16.33 -6.02
N ARG A 181 -7.91 -15.46 -5.22
CA ARG A 181 -9.04 -14.63 -5.65
C ARG A 181 -8.65 -13.16 -5.62
N TYR A 182 -9.24 -12.42 -6.53
CA TYR A 182 -9.09 -10.98 -6.69
C TYR A 182 -10.45 -10.31 -6.57
N PHE A 183 -10.52 -9.23 -5.80
CA PHE A 183 -11.73 -8.46 -5.57
C PHE A 183 -11.48 -7.00 -5.93
N GLY A 184 -12.38 -6.40 -6.71
CA GLY A 184 -12.20 -5.02 -7.15
C GLY A 184 -13.50 -4.35 -7.55
N HIS A 185 -13.38 -3.08 -7.95
CA HIS A 185 -14.49 -2.29 -8.45
C HIS A 185 -14.13 -1.61 -9.76
N HIS A 186 -15.00 -1.74 -10.76
CA HIS A 186 -14.82 -1.07 -12.04
C HIS A 186 -15.78 0.11 -12.17
N ARG A 187 -15.31 1.18 -12.82
CA ARG A 187 -16.09 2.38 -13.09
C ARG A 187 -16.70 2.26 -14.48
N LYS A 188 -18.03 2.27 -14.55
CA LYS A 188 -18.79 2.29 -15.81
C LYS A 188 -19.40 3.67 -16.00
N GLN A 189 -19.26 4.23 -17.20
CA GLN A 189 -19.87 5.50 -17.57
C GLN A 189 -20.51 5.34 -18.95
N ASP A 190 -21.84 5.26 -18.96
CA ASP A 190 -22.62 5.22 -20.20
C ASP A 190 -22.87 6.65 -20.71
N PHE A 191 -23.09 6.79 -22.02
CA PHE A 191 -23.37 8.10 -22.63
C PHE A 191 -24.59 8.76 -21.95
N LEU A 192 -24.39 10.00 -21.45
CA LEU A 192 -25.38 10.81 -20.72
C LEU A 192 -25.83 10.29 -19.33
N LYS A 193 -25.17 9.27 -18.76
CA LYS A 193 -25.46 8.81 -17.39
C LYS A 193 -24.33 9.14 -16.40
N PRO A 194 -24.64 9.35 -15.11
CA PRO A 194 -23.62 9.43 -14.05
C PRO A 194 -22.75 8.17 -14.04
N ALA A 195 -21.48 8.33 -13.67
CA ALA A 195 -20.60 7.18 -13.52
C ALA A 195 -21.03 6.31 -12.33
N VAL A 196 -21.06 5.00 -12.52
CA VAL A 196 -21.39 4.01 -11.48
C VAL A 196 -20.17 3.14 -11.22
N ILE A 197 -19.97 2.77 -9.96
CA ILE A 197 -18.91 1.88 -9.52
C ILE A 197 -19.55 0.53 -9.19
N LEU A 198 -19.08 -0.55 -9.83
CA LEU A 198 -19.65 -1.90 -9.69
C LEU A 198 -18.58 -2.88 -9.20
N PRO A 199 -18.89 -3.73 -8.20
CA PRO A 199 -17.96 -4.74 -7.72
C PRO A 199 -17.77 -5.85 -8.75
N PHE A 200 -16.62 -6.50 -8.70
CA PHE A 200 -16.36 -7.76 -9.38
C PHE A 200 -15.39 -8.62 -8.57
N GLU A 201 -15.41 -9.91 -8.86
CA GLU A 201 -14.46 -10.86 -8.32
C GLU A 201 -13.93 -11.76 -9.44
N SER A 202 -12.73 -12.29 -9.25
CA SER A 202 -12.09 -13.21 -10.17
C SER A 202 -11.33 -14.26 -9.38
N THR A 203 -11.25 -15.47 -9.90
CA THR A 203 -10.63 -16.62 -9.23
C THR A 203 -9.65 -17.29 -10.19
N SER A 204 -8.44 -17.59 -9.72
CA SER A 204 -7.45 -18.32 -10.49
C SER A 204 -7.86 -19.78 -10.66
N SER A 205 -7.21 -20.48 -11.60
CA SER A 205 -7.15 -21.94 -11.54
C SER A 205 -6.55 -22.39 -10.21
N ALA A 206 -6.97 -23.56 -9.75
CA ALA A 206 -6.37 -24.17 -8.58
C ALA A 206 -4.96 -24.69 -8.90
N PHE A 207 -4.06 -24.62 -7.92
CA PHE A 207 -2.68 -25.09 -8.02
C PHE A 207 -2.30 -25.85 -6.75
N GLU A 208 -1.32 -26.75 -6.87
CA GLU A 208 -0.87 -27.58 -5.75
C GLU A 208 0.42 -27.03 -5.16
N VAL A 209 0.49 -27.00 -3.83
CA VAL A 209 1.71 -26.76 -3.08
C VAL A 209 2.17 -28.09 -2.51
N VAL A 210 3.42 -28.46 -2.77
CA VAL A 210 4.05 -29.70 -2.30
C VAL A 210 5.23 -29.37 -1.39
N THR A 211 5.52 -30.24 -0.42
CA THR A 211 6.77 -30.13 0.37
C THR A 211 7.94 -30.64 -0.46
N SER A 212 9.00 -29.83 -0.54
CA SER A 212 10.32 -30.24 -1.04
C SER A 212 11.03 -31.19 -0.09
#